data_AF-A0A1Q8TPC1-F1
#
_entry.id   AF-A0A1Q8TPC1-F1
#
_cell.length_a   1.000
_cell.length_b   1.000
_cell.length_c   1.000
_cell.angle_alpha   90.00
_cell.angle_beta   90.00
_cell.angle_gamma   90.00
#
_symmetry.space_group_name_H-M   'P 1'
#
loop_
_entity.id
_entity.type
_entity.pdbx_description
1 polymer ?
#
loop_
_entity_poly.entity_id
_entity_poly.type
_entity_poly.pdbx_seq_one_letter_code
_entity_poly.pdbx_strand_id
1 'polypeptide(L)'
;MQMTEPFAATIAAVVPVIWLVGALEVHQMMKIYLASARYLEETAGEAEKLLRDVGERPTSEQLVELNKEIGERLDDGVEQTKVFPPGFLNPLWTAVVAALLLSEFEALRWLATDDPGPRPGLAMYMLVSTMVGFGAVTIVPVAVAMSQALGHLRRGKKRHAAVRDAVEIKVDRLRERVDGYRDEAQTLQREVDAVRSERGE
;
A
#
# COMPACT_ATOMS: atom_id res chain seq x y z
N MET A 1 -19.03 2.21 -44.62
CA MET A 1 -18.29 3.45 -44.38
C MET A 1 -16.83 3.15 -44.74
N GLN A 2 -16.33 3.66 -45.87
CA GLN A 2 -14.92 3.51 -46.23
C GLN A 2 -14.10 4.38 -45.28
N MET A 3 -13.06 3.82 -44.67
CA MET A 3 -12.14 4.58 -43.82
C MET A 3 -11.18 5.39 -44.68
N THR A 4 -10.83 6.58 -44.20
CA THR A 4 -9.99 7.54 -44.91
C THR A 4 -8.55 7.49 -44.38
N GLU A 5 -7.57 7.73 -45.24
CA GLU A 5 -6.13 7.86 -44.90
C GLU A 5 -5.85 8.71 -43.63
N PRO A 6 -6.55 9.84 -43.37
CA PRO A 6 -6.47 10.57 -42.11
C PRO A 6 -6.67 9.74 -40.83
N PHE A 7 -7.53 8.71 -40.87
CA PHE A 7 -7.75 7.84 -39.71
C PHE A 7 -6.50 7.01 -39.41
N ALA A 8 -5.91 6.39 -40.43
CA ALA A 8 -4.69 5.60 -40.28
C ALA A 8 -3.55 6.44 -39.71
N ALA A 9 -3.37 7.65 -40.26
CA ALA A 9 -2.38 8.62 -39.77
C ALA A 9 -2.61 9.00 -38.31
N THR A 10 -3.88 9.14 -37.90
CA THR A 10 -4.22 9.45 -36.50
C THR A 10 -3.84 8.30 -35.57
N ILE A 11 -4.17 7.06 -35.93
CA ILE A 11 -3.80 5.89 -35.12
C ILE A 11 -2.27 5.76 -35.02
N ALA A 12 -1.57 5.86 -36.15
CA ALA A 12 -0.11 5.82 -36.23
C ALA A 12 0.58 6.92 -35.41
N ALA A 13 -0.07 8.07 -35.22
CA ALA A 13 0.46 9.14 -34.37
C ALA A 13 0.16 8.93 -32.88
N VAL A 14 -1.02 8.42 -32.54
CA VAL A 14 -1.51 8.37 -31.16
C VAL A 14 -1.00 7.15 -30.40
N VAL A 15 -0.94 5.98 -31.05
CA VAL A 15 -0.54 4.73 -30.38
C VAL A 15 0.89 4.79 -29.82
N PRO A 16 1.91 5.33 -30.52
CA PRO A 16 3.25 5.50 -29.96
C PRO A 16 3.29 6.40 -28.71
N VAL A 17 2.42 7.41 -28.64
CA VAL A 17 2.32 8.29 -27.47
C VAL A 17 1.72 7.54 -26.29
N ILE A 18 0.65 6.77 -26.50
CA ILE A 18 0.05 5.92 -25.46
C ILE A 18 1.08 4.94 -24.91
N TRP A 19 1.89 4.37 -25.80
CA TRP A 19 3.00 3.48 -25.46
C TRP A 19 4.08 4.15 -24.60
N LEU A 20 4.53 5.35 -24.98
CA LEU A 20 5.52 6.10 -24.22
C LEU A 20 5.02 6.39 -22.80
N VAL A 21 3.77 6.82 -22.66
CA VAL A 21 3.16 7.07 -21.35
C VAL A 21 3.10 5.79 -20.52
N GLY A 22 2.61 4.69 -21.11
CA GLY A 22 2.57 3.40 -20.42
C GLY A 22 3.96 2.92 -19.98
N ALA A 23 4.99 3.09 -20.82
CA ALA A 23 6.37 2.73 -20.48
C ALA A 23 6.94 3.58 -19.34
N LEU A 24 6.65 4.89 -19.34
CA LEU A 24 7.07 5.80 -18.27
C LEU A 24 6.41 5.45 -16.94
N GLU A 25 5.12 5.13 -16.95
CA GLU A 25 4.40 4.74 -15.74
C GLU A 25 4.89 3.42 -15.18
N VAL A 26 5.12 2.41 -16.03
CA VAL A 26 5.76 1.14 -15.60
C VAL A 26 7.13 1.39 -15.01
N HIS A 27 7.93 2.28 -15.60
CA HIS A 27 9.26 2.62 -15.09
C HIS A 27 9.19 3.35 -13.74
N GLN A 28 8.23 4.28 -13.57
CA GLN A 28 8.00 4.95 -12.29
C GLN A 28 7.54 3.95 -11.21
N MET A 29 6.61 3.05 -11.54
CA MET A 29 6.18 1.99 -10.63
C MET A 29 7.33 1.06 -10.24
N MET A 30 8.20 0.70 -11.20
CA MET A 30 9.38 -0.14 -10.93
C MET A 30 10.38 0.54 -10.00
N LYS A 31 10.58 1.87 -10.12
CA LYS A 31 11.42 2.63 -9.18
C LYS A 31 10.85 2.61 -7.77
N ILE A 32 9.54 2.80 -7.63
CA ILE A 32 8.85 2.72 -6.34
C ILE A 32 9.03 1.32 -5.74
N TYR A 33 8.85 0.27 -6.54
CA TYR A 33 9.05 -1.12 -6.10
C TYR A 33 10.48 -1.39 -5.61
N LEU A 34 11.50 -0.98 -6.36
CA LEU A 34 12.89 -1.19 -5.96
C LEU A 34 13.23 -0.42 -4.68
N ALA A 35 12.68 0.79 -4.51
CA ALA A 35 12.82 1.54 -3.27
C ALA A 35 12.13 0.82 -2.09
N SER A 36 10.95 0.24 -2.33
CA SER A 36 10.18 -0.53 -1.34
C SER A 36 10.89 -1.82 -0.91
N ALA A 37 11.47 -2.55 -1.87
CA ALA A 37 12.22 -3.77 -1.61
C ALA A 37 13.49 -3.49 -0.80
N ARG A 38 14.21 -2.40 -1.14
CA ARG A 38 15.37 -1.94 -0.36
C ARG A 38 14.97 -1.52 1.05
N TYR A 39 13.85 -0.80 1.20
CA TYR A 39 13.34 -0.41 2.51
C TYR A 39 13.04 -1.64 3.38
N LEU A 40 12.49 -2.71 2.80
CA LEU A 40 12.30 -3.98 3.49
C LEU A 40 13.59 -4.65 3.93
N GLU A 41 14.59 -4.71 3.04
CA GLU A 41 15.90 -5.26 3.37
C GLU A 41 16.59 -4.46 4.48
N GLU A 42 16.52 -3.13 4.41
CA GLU A 42 17.04 -2.24 5.45
C GLU A 42 16.31 -2.46 6.77
N THR A 43 14.98 -2.55 6.73
CA THR A 43 14.14 -2.75 7.91
C THR A 43 14.38 -4.12 8.56
N ALA A 44 14.55 -5.17 7.75
CA ALA A 44 14.91 -6.50 8.22
C ALA A 44 16.33 -6.52 8.82
N GLY A 45 17.29 -5.82 8.20
CA GLY A 45 18.64 -5.67 8.72
C GLY A 45 18.71 -4.86 10.02
N GLU A 46 17.87 -3.84 10.17
CA GLU A 46 17.72 -3.08 11.43
C GLU A 46 17.06 -3.93 12.53
N ALA A 47 16.03 -4.71 12.19
CA ALA A 47 15.44 -5.67 13.12
C ALA A 47 16.46 -6.73 13.58
N GLU A 48 17.30 -7.23 12.68
CA GLU A 48 18.38 -8.17 13.01
C GLU A 48 19.45 -7.53 13.91
N LYS A 49 19.80 -6.26 13.68
CA LYS A 49 20.68 -5.50 14.57
C LYS A 49 20.08 -5.30 15.96
N LEU A 50 18.80 -4.90 16.03
CA LEU A 50 18.07 -4.73 17.29
C LEU A 50 18.00 -6.06 18.07
N LEU A 51 17.77 -7.19 17.39
CA LEU A 51 17.85 -8.52 18.01
C LEU A 51 19.24 -8.85 18.54
N ARG A 52 20.29 -8.44 17.83
CA ARG A 52 21.68 -8.69 18.21
C ARG A 52 22.13 -7.82 19.38
N ASP A 53 21.67 -6.57 19.46
CA ASP A 53 22.01 -5.61 20.52
C ASP A 53 21.38 -5.96 21.88
N VAL A 54 20.24 -6.65 21.90
CA VAL A 54 19.57 -7.07 23.15
C VAL A 54 20.35 -8.16 23.90
N GLY A 55 21.33 -8.82 23.26
CA GLY A 55 22.29 -9.74 23.90
C GLY A 55 21.69 -11.06 24.43
N GLU A 56 22.55 -11.95 24.96
CA GLU A 56 22.23 -13.35 25.29
C GLU A 56 21.23 -13.57 26.45
N ARG A 57 20.84 -12.52 27.20
CA ARG A 57 19.87 -12.63 28.31
C ARG A 57 18.89 -11.44 28.36
N PRO A 58 17.86 -11.43 27.50
CA PRO A 58 16.87 -10.38 27.47
C PRO A 58 15.91 -10.45 28.65
N THR A 59 15.44 -9.30 29.13
CA THR A 59 14.31 -9.22 30.08
C THR A 59 12.99 -9.38 29.33
N SER A 60 11.94 -9.94 29.95
CA SER A 60 10.65 -10.19 29.29
C SER A 60 9.97 -8.93 28.74
N GLU A 61 10.14 -7.78 29.39
CA GLU A 61 9.63 -6.50 28.90
C GLU A 61 10.37 -6.03 27.65
N GLN A 62 11.69 -6.22 27.59
CA GLN A 62 12.51 -5.87 26.42
C GLN A 62 12.15 -6.74 25.21
N LEU A 63 11.85 -8.02 25.41
CA LEU A 63 11.39 -8.90 24.31
C LEU A 63 10.02 -8.48 23.77
N VAL A 64 9.10 -8.02 24.61
CA VAL A 64 7.77 -7.55 24.18
C VAL A 64 7.88 -6.22 23.42
N GLU A 65 8.70 -5.29 23.91
CA GLU A 65 8.93 -4.00 23.25
C GLU A 65 9.66 -4.18 21.92
N LEU A 66 10.67 -5.05 21.88
CA LEU A 66 11.40 -5.41 20.67
C LEU A 66 10.52 -6.11 19.63
N ASN A 67 9.68 -7.07 20.04
CA ASN A 67 8.78 -7.76 19.14
C ASN A 67 7.70 -6.81 18.58
N LYS A 68 7.29 -5.82 19.38
CA LYS A 68 6.40 -4.77 18.93
C LYS A 68 7.09 -3.84 17.92
N GLU A 69 8.31 -3.39 18.20
CA GLU A 69 9.06 -2.49 17.31
C GLU A 69 9.46 -3.17 15.99
N ILE A 70 9.93 -4.41 16.05
CA ILE A 70 10.25 -5.23 14.87
C ILE A 70 8.97 -5.52 14.07
N GLY A 71 7.88 -5.87 14.75
CA GLY A 71 6.59 -6.12 14.11
C GLY A 71 6.06 -4.87 13.40
N GLU A 72 6.14 -3.70 14.03
CA GLU A 72 5.72 -2.42 13.46
C GLU A 72 6.54 -2.06 12.21
N ARG A 73 7.86 -2.23 12.30
CA ARG A 73 8.79 -1.95 11.20
C ARG A 73 8.61 -2.92 10.02
N LEU A 74 8.57 -4.24 10.26
CA LEU A 74 8.38 -5.23 9.19
C LEU A 74 7.02 -5.09 8.49
N ASP A 75 5.93 -4.83 9.24
CA ASP A 75 4.61 -4.63 8.63
C ASP A 75 4.60 -3.41 7.69
N ASP A 76 5.28 -2.33 8.07
CA ASP A 76 5.40 -1.13 7.23
C ASP A 76 6.18 -1.41 5.93
N GLY A 77 7.22 -2.25 5.99
CA GLY A 77 7.96 -2.71 4.80
C GLY A 77 7.18 -3.67 3.89
N VAL A 78 6.46 -4.64 4.47
CA VAL A 78 5.66 -5.63 3.71
C VAL A 78 4.49 -4.96 2.97
N GLU A 79 3.98 -3.86 3.50
CA GLU A 79 2.95 -3.06 2.82
C GLU A 79 3.51 -2.21 1.67
N GLN A 80 4.72 -1.67 1.82
CA GLN A 80 5.43 -1.03 0.70
C GLN A 80 5.69 -2.01 -0.46
N THR A 81 5.78 -3.32 -0.23
CA THR A 81 5.90 -4.31 -1.32
C THR A 81 4.57 -4.78 -1.91
N LYS A 82 3.45 -4.67 -1.18
CA LYS A 82 2.09 -4.89 -1.74
C LYS A 82 1.67 -3.83 -2.78
N VAL A 83 2.54 -2.85 -3.04
CA VAL A 83 2.35 -1.71 -3.95
C VAL A 83 2.26 -2.10 -5.43
N PHE A 84 2.50 -3.36 -5.80
CA PHE A 84 2.34 -3.80 -7.19
C PHE A 84 0.85 -3.86 -7.60
N PRO A 85 0.48 -3.41 -8.81
CA PRO A 85 -0.85 -3.73 -9.37
C PRO A 85 -1.06 -5.24 -9.24
N PRO A 86 -2.21 -5.71 -8.74
CA PRO A 86 -2.47 -7.12 -8.55
C PRO A 86 -1.99 -7.97 -9.74
N GLY A 87 -1.40 -9.15 -9.52
CA GLY A 87 -0.87 -9.98 -10.61
C GLY A 87 -1.87 -10.30 -11.73
N PHE A 88 -3.18 -10.14 -11.47
CA PHE A 88 -4.24 -10.24 -12.48
C PHE A 88 -4.25 -9.10 -13.51
N LEU A 89 -3.60 -7.96 -13.23
CA LEU A 89 -3.49 -6.83 -14.16
C LEU A 89 -2.39 -7.05 -15.21
N ASN A 90 -1.41 -7.92 -14.95
CA ASN A 90 -0.37 -8.26 -15.93
C ASN A 90 -0.94 -8.85 -17.24
N PRO A 91 -1.80 -9.89 -17.23
CA PRO A 91 -2.37 -10.41 -18.48
C PRO A 91 -3.26 -9.40 -19.19
N LEU A 92 -3.99 -8.56 -18.45
CA LEU A 92 -4.78 -7.47 -19.03
C LEU A 92 -3.88 -6.45 -19.73
N TRP A 93 -2.79 -6.06 -19.09
CA TRP A 93 -1.81 -5.12 -19.65
C TRP A 93 -1.14 -5.68 -20.90
N THR A 94 -0.67 -6.93 -20.86
CA THR A 94 -0.09 -7.60 -22.04
C THR A 94 -1.09 -7.66 -23.20
N ALA A 95 -2.36 -7.95 -22.92
CA ALA A 95 -3.41 -7.97 -23.95
C ALA A 95 -3.65 -6.58 -24.57
N VAL A 96 -3.67 -5.52 -23.76
CA VAL A 96 -3.82 -4.14 -24.23
C VAL A 96 -2.62 -3.72 -25.09
N VAL A 97 -1.40 -4.00 -24.63
CA VAL A 97 -0.17 -3.68 -25.38
C VAL A 97 -0.13 -4.42 -26.72
N ALA A 98 -0.49 -5.70 -26.75
CA ALA A 98 -0.57 -6.48 -27.98
C ALA A 98 -1.64 -5.94 -28.94
N ALA A 99 -2.80 -5.52 -28.43
CA ALA A 99 -3.86 -4.92 -29.24
C ALA A 99 -3.45 -3.58 -29.86
N LEU A 100 -2.73 -2.74 -29.11
CA LEU A 100 -2.15 -1.49 -29.60
C LEU A 100 -1.09 -1.73 -30.67
N LEU A 101 -0.18 -2.70 -30.49
CA LEU A 101 0.81 -3.09 -31.51
C LEU A 101 0.17 -3.52 -32.81
N LEU A 102 -0.86 -4.37 -32.71
CA LEU A 102 -1.57 -4.85 -33.89
C LEU A 102 -2.23 -3.68 -34.62
N SER A 103 -2.78 -2.72 -33.87
CA SER A 103 -3.44 -1.54 -34.42
C SER A 103 -2.44 -0.59 -35.10
N GLU A 104 -1.28 -0.38 -34.48
CA GLU A 104 -0.19 0.41 -35.06
C GLU A 104 0.35 -0.23 -36.34
N PHE A 105 0.61 -1.54 -36.29
CA PHE A 105 1.12 -2.28 -37.45
C PHE A 105 0.14 -2.21 -38.63
N GLU A 106 -1.15 -2.40 -38.38
CA GLU A 106 -2.18 -2.31 -39.43
C GLU A 106 -2.35 -0.87 -39.95
N ALA A 107 -2.24 0.14 -39.09
CA ALA A 107 -2.26 1.55 -39.50
C ALA A 107 -1.08 1.88 -40.43
N LEU A 108 0.15 1.50 -40.04
CA LEU A 108 1.36 1.73 -40.82
C LEU A 108 1.38 0.94 -42.12
N ARG A 109 0.96 -0.34 -42.06
CA ARG A 109 0.80 -1.18 -43.24
C ARG A 109 -0.14 -0.50 -44.23
N TRP A 110 -1.28 -0.02 -43.76
CA TRP A 110 -2.25 0.64 -44.62
C TRP A 110 -1.74 1.97 -45.18
N LEU A 111 -1.03 2.79 -44.40
CA LEU A 111 -0.35 3.99 -44.93
C LEU A 111 0.72 3.65 -45.99
N ALA A 112 1.32 2.45 -45.91
CA ALA A 112 2.35 2.00 -46.83
C ALA A 112 1.80 1.33 -48.10
N THR A 113 0.52 0.94 -48.13
CA THR A 113 -0.14 0.31 -49.28
C THR A 113 -1.29 1.17 -49.75
N ASP A 114 -1.34 1.51 -51.06
CA ASP A 114 -2.47 2.21 -51.70
C ASP A 114 -3.77 1.36 -51.78
N ASP A 115 -3.99 0.49 -50.80
CA ASP A 115 -5.11 -0.44 -50.72
C ASP A 115 -6.42 0.29 -50.39
N PRO A 116 -7.57 -0.17 -50.93
CA PRO A 116 -8.87 0.43 -50.72
C PRO A 116 -9.43 0.16 -49.31
N GLY A 117 -8.80 0.76 -48.29
CA GLY A 117 -9.26 0.83 -46.91
C GLY A 117 -9.34 -0.51 -46.15
N PRO A 118 -9.10 -0.54 -44.83
CA PRO A 118 -9.29 -1.73 -44.03
C PRO A 118 -10.77 -2.11 -44.01
N ARG A 119 -11.04 -3.41 -43.87
CA ARG A 119 -12.41 -3.89 -43.64
C ARG A 119 -13.00 -3.15 -42.43
N PRO A 120 -14.28 -2.76 -42.45
CA PRO A 120 -14.90 -1.95 -41.39
C PRO A 120 -14.81 -2.59 -39.98
N GLY A 121 -14.63 -3.91 -39.89
CA GLY A 121 -14.36 -4.58 -38.61
C GLY A 121 -12.95 -4.30 -38.05
N LEU A 122 -11.93 -4.25 -38.91
CA LEU A 122 -10.54 -3.97 -38.51
C LEU A 122 -10.39 -2.50 -38.06
N ALA A 123 -11.02 -1.61 -38.82
CA ALA A 123 -11.21 -0.20 -38.49
C ALA A 123 -11.78 0.04 -37.08
N MET A 124 -12.90 -0.63 -36.77
CA MET A 124 -13.53 -0.54 -35.45
C MET A 124 -12.64 -1.14 -34.36
N TYR A 125 -11.97 -2.26 -34.66
CA TYR A 125 -11.02 -2.87 -33.74
C TYR A 125 -9.89 -1.89 -33.37
N MET A 126 -9.29 -1.21 -34.34
CA MET A 126 -8.22 -0.22 -34.12
C MET A 126 -8.68 0.98 -33.27
N LEU A 127 -9.92 1.44 -33.48
CA LEU A 127 -10.48 2.52 -32.68
C LEU A 127 -10.69 2.06 -31.22
N VAL A 128 -11.33 0.90 -31.04
CA VAL A 128 -11.66 0.36 -29.70
C VAL A 128 -10.39 0.01 -28.94
N SER A 129 -9.41 -0.63 -29.57
CA SER A 129 -8.12 -0.96 -28.95
C SER A 129 -7.37 0.30 -28.50
N THR A 130 -7.41 1.37 -29.31
CA THR A 130 -6.77 2.66 -28.98
C THR A 130 -7.48 3.34 -27.81
N MET A 131 -8.82 3.36 -27.80
CA MET A 131 -9.60 3.90 -26.67
C MET A 131 -9.40 3.11 -25.39
N VAL A 132 -9.41 1.78 -25.46
CA VAL A 132 -9.16 0.89 -24.32
C VAL A 132 -7.72 1.06 -23.83
N GLY A 133 -6.75 1.18 -24.75
CA GLY A 133 -5.35 1.44 -24.42
C GLY A 133 -5.15 2.75 -23.68
N PHE A 134 -5.75 3.83 -24.18
CA PHE A 134 -5.72 5.13 -23.52
C PHE A 134 -6.38 5.07 -22.13
N GLY A 135 -7.55 4.42 -22.03
CA GLY A 135 -8.24 4.24 -20.75
C GLY A 135 -7.43 3.39 -19.76
N ALA A 136 -6.79 2.31 -20.21
CA ALA A 136 -5.97 1.46 -19.36
C ALA A 136 -4.74 2.21 -18.84
N VAL A 137 -4.03 2.94 -19.70
CA VAL A 137 -2.85 3.72 -19.31
C VAL A 137 -3.24 4.86 -18.35
N THR A 138 -4.40 5.50 -18.53
CA THR A 138 -4.80 6.62 -17.64
C THR A 138 -5.46 6.19 -16.33
N ILE A 139 -6.36 5.20 -16.38
CA ILE A 139 -7.22 4.84 -15.24
C ILE A 139 -6.52 3.88 -14.29
N VAL A 140 -5.71 2.94 -14.80
CA VAL A 140 -5.09 1.91 -13.96
C VAL A 140 -4.14 2.52 -12.93
N PRO A 141 -3.21 3.44 -13.28
CA PRO A 141 -2.34 4.08 -12.29
C PRO A 141 -3.13 4.86 -11.23
N VAL A 142 -4.18 5.58 -11.65
CA VAL A 142 -5.04 6.35 -10.74
C VAL A 142 -5.79 5.44 -9.78
N ALA A 143 -6.38 4.35 -10.27
CA ALA A 143 -7.07 3.37 -9.44
C ALA A 143 -6.13 2.68 -8.46
N VAL A 144 -4.91 2.36 -8.89
CA VAL A 144 -3.87 1.79 -8.02
C VAL A 144 -3.46 2.79 -6.94
N ALA A 145 -3.14 4.04 -7.30
CA ALA A 145 -2.77 5.09 -6.35
C ALA A 145 -3.90 5.40 -5.34
N MET A 146 -5.15 5.45 -5.80
CA MET A 146 -6.30 5.72 -4.93
C MET A 146 -6.59 4.55 -3.99
N SER A 147 -6.45 3.31 -4.46
CA SER A 147 -6.56 2.11 -3.62
C SER A 147 -5.49 2.07 -2.52
N GLN A 148 -4.27 2.50 -2.85
CA GLN A 148 -3.16 2.64 -1.91
C GLN A 148 -3.47 3.70 -0.84
N ALA A 149 -3.91 4.90 -1.24
CA ALA A 149 -4.25 5.98 -0.31
C ALA A 149 -5.38 5.57 0.68
N LEU A 150 -6.41 4.87 0.18
CA LEU A 150 -7.49 4.33 1.00
C LEU A 150 -7.04 3.24 1.97
N GLY A 151 -6.08 2.39 1.55
CA GLY A 151 -5.47 1.38 2.40
C GLY A 151 -4.75 1.98 3.60
N HIS A 152 -3.90 2.99 3.36
CA HIS A 152 -3.18 3.70 4.42
C HIS A 152 -4.13 4.41 5.39
N LEU A 153 -5.17 5.07 4.88
CA LEU A 153 -6.17 5.75 5.71
C LEU A 153 -6.97 4.79 6.62
N ARG A 154 -7.38 3.63 6.10
CA ARG A 154 -8.12 2.63 6.89
C ARG A 154 -7.26 2.04 8.01
N ARG A 155 -5.96 1.83 7.78
CA ARG A 155 -5.06 1.33 8.83
C ARG A 155 -4.62 2.39 9.82
N GLY A 156 -4.44 3.65 9.41
CA GLY A 156 -4.26 4.76 10.35
C GLY A 156 -5.41 4.80 11.37
N LYS A 157 -6.65 4.62 10.90
CA LYS A 157 -7.82 4.50 11.80
C LYS A 157 -7.76 3.27 12.72
N LYS A 158 -7.37 2.09 12.21
CA LYS A 158 -7.22 0.88 13.05
C LYS A 158 -6.08 1.02 14.08
N ARG A 159 -4.96 1.63 13.70
CA ARG A 159 -3.82 1.91 14.59
C ARG A 159 -4.20 2.91 15.68
N HIS A 160 -4.89 4.00 15.35
CA HIS A 160 -5.41 4.93 16.36
C HIS A 160 -6.40 4.27 17.32
N ALA A 161 -7.23 3.35 16.84
CA ALA A 161 -8.12 2.57 17.70
C ALA A 161 -7.34 1.63 18.64
N ALA A 162 -6.39 0.85 18.13
CA ALA A 162 -5.58 -0.06 18.95
C ALA A 162 -4.71 0.67 19.99
N VAL A 163 -4.13 1.81 19.63
CA VAL A 163 -3.37 2.65 20.57
C VAL A 163 -4.28 3.24 21.64
N ARG A 164 -5.49 3.70 21.27
CA ARG A 164 -6.48 4.19 22.22
C ARG A 164 -6.88 3.09 23.21
N ASP A 165 -7.19 1.89 22.73
CA ASP A 165 -7.59 0.75 23.58
C ASP A 165 -6.45 0.35 24.53
N ALA A 166 -5.19 0.34 24.07
CA ALA A 166 -4.04 0.04 24.92
C ALA A 166 -3.79 1.11 26.00
N VAL A 167 -4.05 2.39 25.69
CA VAL A 167 -3.98 3.48 26.66
C VAL A 167 -5.11 3.38 27.69
N GLU A 168 -6.33 3.04 27.25
CA GLU A 168 -7.49 2.84 28.13
C GLU A 168 -7.23 1.75 29.17
N ILE A 169 -6.71 0.59 28.74
CA ILE A 169 -6.32 -0.51 29.65
C ILE A 169 -5.25 -0.08 30.67
N LYS A 170 -4.27 0.74 30.25
CA LYS A 170 -3.24 1.24 31.17
C LYS A 170 -3.80 2.23 32.19
N VAL A 171 -4.73 3.10 31.78
CA VAL A 171 -5.40 4.06 32.66
C VAL A 171 -6.26 3.33 33.68
N ASP A 172 -6.98 2.28 33.28
CA ASP A 172 -7.80 1.49 34.19
C ASP A 172 -6.97 0.75 35.24
N ARG A 173 -5.84 0.12 34.86
CA ARG A 173 -4.90 -0.46 35.83
C ARG A 173 -4.26 0.56 36.78
N LEU A 174 -4.08 1.80 36.31
CA LEU A 174 -3.58 2.88 37.16
C LEU A 174 -4.65 3.31 38.17
N ARG A 175 -5.91 3.40 37.74
CA ARG A 175 -7.04 3.67 38.65
C ARG A 175 -7.20 2.57 39.70
N GLU A 176 -7.21 1.31 39.30
CA GLU A 176 -7.31 0.18 40.25
C GLU A 176 -6.20 0.19 41.29
N ARG A 177 -4.95 0.50 40.90
CA ARG A 177 -3.85 0.64 41.88
C ARG A 177 -4.04 1.82 42.81
N VAL A 178 -4.48 2.97 42.30
CA VAL A 178 -4.71 4.17 43.12
C VAL A 178 -5.84 3.93 44.11
N ASP A 179 -6.91 3.28 43.68
CA ASP A 179 -8.03 2.92 44.55
C ASP A 179 -7.60 1.89 45.60
N GLY A 180 -6.80 0.89 45.22
CA GLY A 180 -6.21 -0.07 46.17
C GLY A 180 -5.35 0.59 47.25
N TYR A 181 -4.48 1.54 46.88
CA TYR A 181 -3.70 2.31 47.88
C TYR A 181 -4.58 3.20 48.76
N ARG A 182 -5.67 3.73 48.22
CA ARG A 182 -6.63 4.54 48.99
C ARG A 182 -7.36 3.71 50.04
N ASP A 183 -7.73 2.48 49.69
CA ASP A 183 -8.37 1.54 50.60
C ASP A 183 -7.40 1.08 51.69
N GLU A 184 -6.15 0.74 51.34
CA GLU A 184 -5.10 0.45 52.33
C GLU A 184 -4.88 1.60 53.31
N ALA A 185 -4.79 2.83 52.80
CA ALA A 185 -4.62 4.02 53.64
C ALA A 185 -5.80 4.22 54.61
N GLN A 186 -7.04 4.01 54.16
CA GLN A 186 -8.21 4.07 55.03
C GLN A 186 -8.20 2.95 56.09
N THR A 187 -7.73 1.77 55.73
CA THR A 187 -7.68 0.62 56.64
C THR A 187 -6.66 0.85 57.75
N LEU A 188 -5.46 1.31 57.38
CA LEU A 188 -4.42 1.71 58.33
C LEU A 188 -4.89 2.85 59.24
N GLN A 189 -5.63 3.81 58.71
CA GLN A 189 -6.15 4.92 59.52
C GLN A 189 -7.17 4.45 60.56
N ARG A 190 -8.05 3.50 60.20
CA ARG A 190 -8.98 2.87 61.16
C ARG A 190 -8.24 2.07 62.24
N GLU A 191 -7.18 1.35 61.88
CA GLU A 191 -6.37 0.62 62.86
C GLU A 191 -5.66 1.57 63.83
N VAL A 192 -5.11 2.68 63.32
CA VAL A 192 -4.50 3.73 64.16
C VAL A 192 -5.53 4.33 65.12
N ASP A 193 -6.73 4.66 64.63
CA ASP A 193 -7.80 5.21 65.46
C ASP A 193 -8.27 4.21 66.54
N ALA A 194 -8.36 2.92 66.20
CA ALA A 194 -8.70 1.86 67.13
C ALA A 194 -7.65 1.71 68.26
N VAL A 195 -6.36 1.65 67.89
CA VAL A 195 -5.25 1.57 68.86
C VAL A 195 -5.20 2.80 69.76
N ARG A 196 -5.53 3.98 69.23
CA ARG A 196 -5.59 5.22 70.01
C ARG A 196 -6.72 5.19 71.04
N SER A 197 -7.89 4.66 70.65
CA SER A 197 -9.03 4.47 71.56
C SER A 197 -8.73 3.45 72.68
N GLU A 198 -7.98 2.39 72.39
CA GLU A 198 -7.58 1.38 73.39
C GLU A 198 -6.53 1.91 74.39
N ARG A 199 -5.72 2.89 74.00
CA ARG A 199 -4.72 3.53 74.87
C ARG A 199 -5.27 4.61 75.79
N GLY A 200 -6.55 4.99 75.65
CA GLY A 200 -7.20 5.94 76.55
C GLY A 200 -6.68 7.38 76.45
N GLU A 201 -6.35 7.83 75.23
CA GLU A 201 -6.32 9.27 74.88
C GLU A 201 -7.69 9.74 74.38
#